data_AF-A0A399IC97-F1
#
_entry.id   AF-A0A399IC97-F1
#
_cell.length_a   1.000
_cell.length_b   1.000
_cell.length_c   1.000
_cell.angle_alpha   90.00
_cell.angle_beta   90.00
_cell.angle_gamma   90.00
#
_symmetry.space_group_name_H-M   'P 1'
#
loop_
_entity.id
_entity.type
_entity.pdbx_description
1 polymer ?
#
loop_
_entity_poly.entity_id
_entity_poly.type
_entity_poly.pdbx_seq_one_letter_code
_entity_poly.pdbx_strand_id
1 'polypeptide(L)'
;MNKTIAVILSVIMMVPIYALAISDQDIRFTVHNFAYNTDTSNGVVNGTERDFNANNPSVNQVCIFCHTPHNAAPAIPLWNKTIDNSMTAQYQLYTSSQTLTNTVKHNSSLSATGVSLLCLTCHDGKTAINVLHNAKDSERDATDGNGDAIIDLGNGAVATPLSIFAFAGAKYPSDIGASRDGSGRIIDPEYGYNLTDDHPIGFSYTAAQADAPTKLHALSEVATLSSNTVRFYGSDNRVECSSCHNPHVFYGYGRTGGARVRLNRGETPEQLARTPFLVRDNIGSGLCLSCHIK
;
A
#
# COMPACT_ATOMS: atom_id res chain seq x y z
N MET A 1 49.94 -53.47 -34.29
CA MET A 1 48.51 -53.34 -34.66
C MET A 1 47.89 -52.31 -33.74
N ASN A 2 47.68 -51.09 -34.24
CA ASN A 2 47.14 -49.95 -33.49
C ASN A 2 45.65 -50.15 -33.19
N LYS A 3 45.25 -50.03 -31.92
CA LYS A 3 43.85 -49.87 -31.52
C LYS A 3 43.58 -48.38 -31.33
N THR A 4 42.81 -47.79 -32.23
CA THR A 4 42.31 -46.42 -32.12
C THR A 4 41.13 -46.41 -31.16
N ILE A 5 41.25 -45.73 -30.01
CA ILE A 5 40.13 -45.46 -29.10
C ILE A 5 39.51 -44.13 -29.55
N ALA A 6 38.27 -44.17 -30.03
CA ALA A 6 37.48 -42.98 -30.30
C ALA A 6 36.86 -42.48 -28.98
N VAL A 7 37.25 -41.29 -28.54
CA VAL A 7 36.63 -40.58 -27.41
C VAL A 7 35.52 -39.71 -27.97
N ILE A 8 34.27 -40.03 -27.66
CA ILE A 8 33.12 -39.19 -27.96
C ILE A 8 33.02 -38.13 -26.84
N LEU A 9 33.38 -36.88 -27.15
CA LEU A 9 33.08 -35.74 -26.28
C LEU A 9 31.60 -35.36 -26.46
N SER A 10 30.77 -35.68 -25.47
CA SER A 10 29.41 -35.14 -25.36
C SER A 10 29.47 -33.71 -24.83
N VAL A 11 29.24 -32.73 -25.71
CA VAL A 11 29.04 -31.34 -25.32
C VAL A 11 27.63 -31.20 -24.76
N ILE A 12 27.52 -31.18 -23.42
CA ILE A 12 26.28 -30.81 -22.74
C ILE A 12 26.15 -29.28 -22.88
N MET A 13 25.31 -28.83 -23.81
CA MET A 13 24.84 -27.44 -23.82
C MET A 13 23.96 -27.23 -22.57
N MET A 14 24.54 -26.64 -21.53
CA MET A 14 23.77 -26.01 -20.46
C MET A 14 23.07 -24.78 -21.05
N VAL A 15 21.79 -24.94 -21.39
CA VAL A 15 20.91 -23.81 -21.63
C VAL A 15 20.69 -23.13 -20.27
N PRO A 16 21.07 -21.85 -20.07
CA PRO A 16 20.71 -21.15 -18.85
C PRO A 16 19.21 -20.96 -18.84
N ILE A 17 18.52 -21.71 -17.98
CA ILE A 17 17.14 -21.41 -17.63
C ILE A 17 17.20 -20.14 -16.79
N TYR A 18 17.02 -18.99 -17.44
CA TYR A 18 16.69 -17.74 -16.76
C TYR A 18 15.27 -17.91 -16.20
N ALA A 19 15.15 -18.54 -15.04
CA ALA A 19 13.99 -18.31 -14.20
C ALA A 19 14.05 -16.85 -13.78
N LEU A 20 13.36 -15.98 -14.53
CA LEU A 20 13.03 -14.63 -14.10
C LEU A 20 12.10 -14.76 -12.88
N ALA A 21 12.67 -15.03 -11.71
CA ALA A 21 11.95 -14.84 -10.47
C ALA A 21 11.62 -13.35 -10.41
N ILE A 22 10.35 -13.00 -10.62
CA ILE A 22 9.84 -11.67 -10.31
C ILE A 22 10.21 -11.45 -8.84
N SER A 23 11.08 -10.48 -8.58
CA SER A 23 11.35 -10.01 -7.22
C SER A 23 10.01 -9.85 -6.52
N ASP A 24 9.86 -10.44 -5.34
CA ASP A 24 8.63 -10.30 -4.55
C ASP A 24 8.26 -8.81 -4.44
N GLN A 25 9.26 -7.93 -4.34
CA GLN A 25 9.13 -6.48 -4.39
C GLN A 25 9.16 -5.96 -5.85
N ASP A 26 8.00 -5.92 -6.52
CA ASP A 26 7.84 -5.23 -7.80
C ASP A 26 6.51 -4.46 -7.88
N ILE A 27 6.58 -3.19 -7.51
CA ILE A 27 5.45 -2.25 -7.50
C ILE A 27 4.78 -2.12 -8.87
N ARG A 28 5.50 -2.33 -9.98
CA ARG A 28 4.98 -2.16 -11.36
C ARG A 28 3.77 -3.06 -11.63
N PHE A 29 3.72 -4.20 -10.97
CA PHE A 29 2.70 -5.22 -11.16
C PHE A 29 1.53 -5.06 -10.19
N THR A 30 1.59 -4.09 -9.28
CA THR A 30 0.57 -3.89 -8.24
C THR A 30 -0.52 -2.91 -8.69
N VAL A 31 -1.65 -2.93 -7.98
CA VAL A 31 -2.71 -1.92 -8.13
C VAL A 31 -2.27 -0.51 -7.73
N HIS A 32 -1.10 -0.36 -7.09
CA HIS A 32 -0.53 0.93 -6.72
C HIS A 32 0.37 1.51 -7.83
N ASN A 33 0.47 0.86 -8.99
CA ASN A 33 1.11 1.43 -10.16
C ASN A 33 0.15 2.33 -10.94
N PHE A 34 0.20 3.64 -10.65
CA PHE A 34 -0.56 4.65 -11.36
C PHE A 34 0.18 5.25 -12.56
N ALA A 35 1.40 4.83 -12.85
CA ALA A 35 2.15 5.35 -13.98
C ALA A 35 1.49 4.99 -15.32
N TYR A 36 1.79 5.79 -16.33
CA TYR A 36 1.51 5.43 -17.71
C TYR A 36 2.38 4.22 -18.09
N ASN A 37 1.75 3.08 -18.37
CA ASN A 37 2.41 1.93 -18.99
C ASN A 37 1.51 1.36 -20.09
N THR A 38 2.10 0.99 -21.21
CA THR A 38 1.40 0.34 -22.33
C THR A 38 1.93 -1.06 -22.62
N ASP A 39 3.02 -1.44 -21.96
CA ASP A 39 3.71 -2.70 -22.14
C ASP A 39 3.53 -3.61 -20.91
N THR A 40 3.05 -4.83 -21.14
CA THR A 40 2.88 -5.89 -20.13
C THR A 40 4.20 -6.23 -19.41
N SER A 41 5.34 -6.05 -20.08
CA SER A 41 6.67 -6.28 -19.49
C SER A 41 7.03 -5.24 -18.42
N ASN A 42 6.35 -4.09 -18.43
CA ASN A 42 6.55 -2.95 -17.53
C ASN A 42 5.42 -2.79 -16.49
N GLY A 43 4.60 -3.83 -16.27
CA GLY A 43 3.61 -3.85 -15.19
C GLY A 43 2.22 -4.34 -15.61
N VAL A 44 1.21 -4.07 -14.78
CA VAL A 44 -0.21 -4.30 -15.12
C VAL A 44 -0.59 -3.49 -16.36
N VAL A 45 -1.39 -4.04 -17.27
CA VAL A 45 -1.77 -3.37 -18.53
C VAL A 45 -2.83 -2.30 -18.29
N ASN A 46 -2.69 -1.17 -18.98
CA ASN A 46 -3.62 -0.05 -18.94
C ASN A 46 -5.02 -0.47 -19.40
N GLY A 47 -6.06 -0.10 -18.65
CA GLY A 47 -7.48 -0.32 -18.99
C GLY A 47 -8.02 -1.74 -18.78
N THR A 48 -7.18 -2.78 -18.69
CA THR A 48 -7.64 -4.17 -18.52
C THR A 48 -7.38 -4.75 -17.12
N GLU A 49 -6.29 -4.33 -16.46
CA GLU A 49 -5.80 -4.96 -15.22
C GLU A 49 -5.62 -3.99 -14.04
N ARG A 50 -5.97 -2.70 -14.22
CA ARG A 50 -6.09 -1.71 -13.15
C ARG A 50 -7.12 -0.62 -13.49
N ASP A 51 -7.71 -0.02 -12.45
CA ASP A 51 -8.78 0.97 -12.58
C ASP A 51 -8.27 2.40 -12.84
N PHE A 52 -7.06 2.73 -12.39
CA PHE A 52 -6.51 4.09 -12.43
C PHE A 52 -5.09 4.09 -12.98
N ASN A 53 -4.79 5.00 -13.90
CA ASN A 53 -3.47 5.21 -14.47
C ASN A 53 -3.34 6.56 -15.14
N ALA A 54 -2.14 7.14 -15.11
CA ALA A 54 -1.86 8.36 -15.84
C ALA A 54 -2.21 8.18 -17.33
N ASN A 55 -2.90 9.16 -17.90
CA ASN A 55 -3.17 9.24 -19.34
C ASN A 55 -2.04 9.92 -20.11
N ASN A 56 -1.12 10.60 -19.42
CA ASN A 56 0.03 11.26 -20.01
C ASN A 56 1.26 10.31 -20.03
N PRO A 57 1.82 9.98 -21.22
CA PRO A 57 3.04 9.17 -21.34
C PRO A 57 4.27 9.70 -20.60
N SER A 58 4.31 10.99 -20.29
CA SER A 58 5.42 11.64 -19.57
C SER A 58 5.46 11.29 -18.08
N VAL A 59 4.36 10.76 -17.54
CA VAL A 59 4.16 10.34 -16.14
C VAL A 59 4.35 8.82 -16.04
N ASN A 60 5.57 8.36 -16.36
CA ASN A 60 5.92 6.94 -16.48
C ASN A 60 6.75 6.38 -15.31
N GLN A 61 6.94 7.17 -14.25
CA GLN A 61 7.70 6.76 -13.06
C GLN A 61 6.75 6.13 -12.04
N VAL A 62 7.00 4.89 -11.64
CA VAL A 62 6.03 4.14 -10.81
C VAL A 62 5.96 4.63 -9.36
N CYS A 63 7.08 5.10 -8.80
CA CYS A 63 7.14 5.47 -7.38
C CYS A 63 6.62 6.89 -7.09
N ILE A 64 6.45 7.76 -8.10
CA ILE A 64 6.21 9.20 -7.85
C ILE A 64 4.85 9.50 -7.23
N PHE A 65 3.90 8.55 -7.28
CA PHE A 65 2.60 8.69 -6.63
C PHE A 65 2.68 8.51 -5.11
N CYS A 66 3.80 7.99 -4.59
CA CYS A 66 4.04 7.83 -3.17
C CYS A 66 5.26 8.64 -2.73
N HIS A 67 6.37 8.55 -3.47
CA HIS A 67 7.68 9.05 -3.06
C HIS A 67 8.17 10.21 -3.91
N THR A 68 8.78 11.21 -3.28
CA THR A 68 9.44 12.32 -3.98
C THR A 68 10.86 11.89 -4.39
N PRO A 69 11.20 11.82 -5.70
CA PRO A 69 12.54 11.38 -6.12
C PRO A 69 13.64 12.42 -5.91
N HIS A 70 13.35 13.70 -6.18
CA HIS A 70 14.27 14.84 -6.07
C HIS A 70 13.59 16.07 -5.49
N ASN A 71 14.36 17.01 -4.95
CA ASN A 71 13.89 18.28 -4.38
C ASN A 71 12.86 18.11 -3.25
N ALA A 72 12.95 16.99 -2.53
CA ALA A 72 12.14 16.79 -1.34
C ALA A 72 12.60 17.74 -0.22
N ALA A 73 11.64 18.27 0.53
CA ALA A 73 11.94 18.81 1.86
C ALA A 73 12.55 17.69 2.72
N PRO A 74 13.44 18.00 3.69
CA PRO A 74 14.09 17.00 4.54
C PRO A 74 13.11 16.41 5.56
N ALA A 75 12.17 15.59 5.11
CA ALA A 75 11.21 14.84 5.90
C ALA A 75 11.38 13.36 5.58
N ILE A 76 11.58 12.51 6.60
CA ILE A 76 11.71 11.07 6.41
C ILE A 76 10.43 10.41 6.92
N PRO A 77 9.73 9.63 6.10
CA PRO A 77 9.96 9.34 4.66
C PRO A 77 9.55 10.48 3.69
N LEU A 78 10.19 10.53 2.52
CA LEU A 78 9.97 11.56 1.49
C LEU A 78 8.70 11.26 0.68
N TRP A 79 7.55 11.75 1.14
CA TRP A 79 6.28 11.59 0.44
C TRP A 79 6.10 12.62 -0.68
N ASN A 80 5.51 12.21 -1.80
CA ASN A 80 5.17 13.11 -2.91
C ASN A 80 3.73 13.60 -2.84
N LYS A 81 3.26 13.81 -1.63
CA LYS A 81 1.88 14.19 -1.31
C LYS A 81 1.94 15.37 -0.34
N THR A 82 0.99 16.27 -0.47
CA THR A 82 0.81 17.40 0.44
C THR A 82 0.18 16.86 1.72
N ILE A 83 1.02 16.42 2.67
CA ILE A 83 0.61 15.83 3.95
C ILE A 83 1.08 16.75 5.07
N ASP A 84 0.14 17.19 5.90
CA ASP A 84 0.45 17.93 7.12
C ASP A 84 -0.42 17.44 8.30
N ASN A 85 -0.15 18.01 9.48
CA ASN A 85 -0.89 17.65 10.70
C ASN A 85 -2.32 18.23 10.74
N SER A 86 -2.71 19.12 9.82
CA SER A 86 -4.11 19.55 9.71
C SER A 86 -5.00 18.44 9.15
N MET A 87 -4.43 17.56 8.31
CA MET A 87 -5.14 16.39 7.78
C MET A 87 -5.48 15.37 8.86
N THR A 88 -4.67 15.25 9.91
CA THR A 88 -4.87 14.23 10.97
C THR A 88 -6.14 14.50 11.78
N ALA A 89 -6.54 15.76 11.92
CA ALA A 89 -7.72 16.17 12.68
C ALA A 89 -9.05 15.75 12.03
N GLN A 90 -9.00 15.26 10.78
CA GLN A 90 -10.20 14.85 10.06
C GLN A 90 -10.65 13.42 10.40
N TYR A 91 -9.75 12.60 10.97
CA TYR A 91 -10.02 11.19 11.25
C TYR A 91 -10.60 10.98 12.63
N GLN A 92 -11.72 10.24 12.70
CA GLN A 92 -12.23 9.71 13.96
C GLN A 92 -11.50 8.41 14.25
N LEU A 93 -10.67 8.42 15.29
CA LEU A 93 -9.94 7.23 15.76
C LEU A 93 -10.76 6.45 16.79
N TYR A 94 -10.12 5.51 17.45
CA TYR A 94 -10.76 4.42 18.19
C TYR A 94 -11.30 4.78 19.57
N THR A 95 -11.55 6.07 19.87
CA THR A 95 -11.95 6.51 21.22
C THR A 95 -13.27 5.89 21.67
N SER A 96 -14.18 5.57 20.73
CA SER A 96 -15.47 4.92 20.98
C SER A 96 -15.42 3.38 21.05
N SER A 97 -14.27 2.77 20.77
CA SER A 97 -14.15 1.32 20.70
C SER A 97 -14.49 0.66 22.04
N GLN A 98 -15.22 -0.45 22.02
CA GLN A 98 -15.55 -1.25 23.20
C GLN A 98 -14.55 -2.39 23.47
N THR A 99 -13.70 -2.72 22.49
CA THR A 99 -12.82 -3.89 22.52
C THR A 99 -11.36 -3.54 22.80
N LEU A 100 -10.96 -2.27 22.58
CA LEU A 100 -9.60 -1.81 22.83
C LEU A 100 -9.39 -1.39 24.28
N THR A 101 -8.15 -1.49 24.75
CA THR A 101 -7.76 -0.95 26.06
C THR A 101 -7.72 0.57 26.02
N ASN A 102 -7.83 1.21 27.20
CA ASN A 102 -7.72 2.67 27.27
C ASN A 102 -6.37 3.18 26.77
N THR A 103 -5.29 2.42 26.95
CA THR A 103 -3.97 2.77 26.43
C THR A 103 -4.01 2.92 24.92
N VAL A 104 -4.54 1.93 24.19
CA VAL A 104 -4.66 1.98 22.72
C VAL A 104 -5.57 3.14 22.28
N LYS A 105 -6.71 3.34 22.94
CA LYS A 105 -7.66 4.41 22.57
C LYS A 105 -7.04 5.81 22.65
N HIS A 106 -6.22 6.06 23.67
CA HIS A 106 -5.68 7.39 23.95
C HIS A 106 -4.27 7.62 23.39
N ASN A 107 -3.54 6.56 23.05
CA ASN A 107 -2.23 6.68 22.41
C ASN A 107 -2.28 6.54 20.87
N SER A 108 -3.48 6.36 20.30
CA SER A 108 -3.70 6.37 18.86
C SER A 108 -3.70 7.80 18.34
N SER A 109 -2.87 8.08 17.35
CA SER A 109 -2.79 9.37 16.66
C SER A 109 -2.29 9.18 15.23
N LEU A 110 -2.64 10.09 14.32
CA LEU A 110 -1.98 10.18 13.02
C LEU A 110 -0.96 11.32 13.04
N SER A 111 0.04 11.25 12.16
CA SER A 111 1.08 12.27 12.06
C SER A 111 1.49 12.44 10.60
N ALA A 112 1.91 13.65 10.24
CA ALA A 112 2.45 13.95 8.91
C ALA A 112 3.66 13.08 8.52
N THR A 113 4.44 12.62 9.50
CA THR A 113 5.58 11.72 9.28
C THR A 113 5.20 10.24 9.43
N GLY A 114 3.94 9.95 9.79
CA GLY A 114 3.42 8.59 9.93
C GLY A 114 3.11 7.94 8.58
N VAL A 115 3.36 6.64 8.46
CA VAL A 115 3.18 5.93 7.19
C VAL A 115 1.70 5.75 6.85
N SER A 116 0.83 5.55 7.85
CA SER A 116 -0.59 5.32 7.59
C SER A 116 -1.28 6.52 6.96
N LEU A 117 -0.88 7.75 7.32
CA LEU A 117 -1.48 8.96 6.76
C LEU A 117 -1.27 9.06 5.25
N LEU A 118 -0.10 8.63 4.75
CA LEU A 118 0.11 8.50 3.30
C LEU A 118 -0.89 7.53 2.66
N CYS A 119 -1.04 6.33 3.23
CA CYS A 119 -1.98 5.35 2.69
C CYS A 119 -3.39 5.94 2.63
N LEU A 120 -3.79 6.64 3.69
CA LEU A 120 -5.07 7.30 3.78
C LEU A 120 -5.25 8.41 2.74
N THR A 121 -4.19 9.09 2.28
CA THR A 121 -4.31 10.06 1.15
C THR A 121 -4.81 9.47 -0.17
N CYS A 122 -4.89 8.15 -0.27
CA CYS A 122 -5.48 7.45 -1.40
C CYS A 122 -6.69 6.57 -1.03
N HIS A 123 -6.78 6.15 0.23
CA HIS A 123 -7.72 5.13 0.70
C HIS A 123 -8.88 5.68 1.54
N ASP A 124 -8.82 6.95 1.94
CA ASP A 124 -9.83 7.63 2.78
C ASP A 124 -11.10 8.07 2.04
N GLY A 125 -11.18 7.81 0.74
CA GLY A 125 -12.35 8.20 -0.05
C GLY A 125 -12.52 9.70 -0.24
N LYS A 126 -11.48 10.51 0.01
CA LYS A 126 -11.62 11.96 0.08
C LYS A 126 -10.41 12.72 -0.47
N THR A 127 -9.22 12.28 -0.11
CA THR A 127 -7.98 12.89 -0.57
C THR A 127 -7.66 12.47 -1.99
N ALA A 128 -7.10 13.40 -2.76
CA ALA A 128 -6.83 13.18 -4.17
C ALA A 128 -5.70 12.18 -4.41
N ILE A 129 -6.05 11.02 -4.98
CA ILE A 129 -5.09 9.99 -5.39
C ILE A 129 -4.09 10.52 -6.44
N ASN A 130 -4.49 11.52 -7.23
CA ASN A 130 -3.80 11.99 -8.42
C ASN A 130 -3.00 13.30 -8.24
N VAL A 131 -2.99 13.88 -7.03
CA VAL A 131 -2.18 15.07 -6.74
C VAL A 131 -0.78 14.66 -6.34
N LEU A 132 0.22 15.27 -6.98
CA LEU A 132 1.65 15.11 -6.71
C LEU A 132 2.26 16.44 -6.29
N HIS A 133 2.96 16.47 -5.15
CA HIS A 133 3.57 17.71 -4.65
C HIS A 133 4.78 18.16 -5.52
N ASN A 134 5.61 17.20 -5.90
CA ASN A 134 6.77 17.38 -6.76
C ASN A 134 6.59 16.57 -8.05
N ALA A 135 6.32 17.29 -9.14
CA ALA A 135 6.29 16.73 -10.48
C ALA A 135 7.18 17.55 -11.43
N LYS A 136 7.34 17.04 -12.67
CA LYS A 136 8.00 17.80 -13.75
C LYS A 136 7.21 19.08 -14.01
N ASP A 137 7.90 20.15 -14.39
CA ASP A 137 7.26 21.44 -14.66
C ASP A 137 6.19 21.38 -15.76
N SER A 138 6.33 20.45 -16.71
CA SER A 138 5.32 20.18 -17.75
C SER A 138 3.99 19.63 -17.23
N GLU A 139 3.96 19.16 -15.98
CA GLU A 139 2.80 18.56 -15.33
C GLU A 139 2.23 19.43 -14.21
N ARG A 140 2.90 20.54 -13.84
CA ARG A 140 2.47 21.40 -12.74
C ARG A 140 1.19 22.14 -13.12
N ASP A 141 0.27 22.23 -12.16
CA ASP A 141 -0.92 23.04 -12.31
C ASP A 141 -0.57 24.52 -12.08
N ALA A 142 -0.73 25.35 -13.12
CA ALA A 142 -0.49 26.78 -13.03
C ALA A 142 -1.48 27.53 -12.12
N THR A 143 -2.57 26.87 -11.70
CA THR A 143 -3.59 27.44 -10.82
C THR A 143 -3.38 27.11 -9.34
N ASP A 144 -2.49 26.17 -9.01
CA ASP A 144 -2.12 25.89 -7.63
C ASP A 144 -0.97 26.78 -7.15
N GLY A 145 -1.18 27.45 -6.01
CA GLY A 145 -0.18 28.31 -5.37
C GLY A 145 1.03 27.56 -4.80
N ASN A 146 0.91 26.24 -4.59
CA ASN A 146 2.01 25.38 -4.13
C ASN A 146 2.76 24.71 -5.30
N GLY A 147 2.25 24.85 -6.54
CA GLY A 147 2.82 24.26 -7.74
C GLY A 147 2.64 22.74 -7.82
N ASP A 148 1.68 22.15 -7.12
CA ASP A 148 1.36 20.74 -7.20
C ASP A 148 0.90 20.37 -8.63
N ALA A 149 1.09 19.11 -9.01
CA ALA A 149 0.60 18.58 -10.27
C ALA A 149 -0.68 17.77 -10.06
N ILE A 150 -1.68 18.03 -10.89
CA ILE A 150 -2.90 17.24 -10.97
C ILE A 150 -2.79 16.30 -12.17
N ILE A 151 -2.58 15.01 -11.91
CA ILE A 151 -2.43 14.01 -12.97
C ILE A 151 -3.80 13.50 -13.41
N ASP A 152 -4.10 13.49 -14.70
CA ASP A 152 -5.27 12.79 -15.22
C ASP A 152 -5.03 11.27 -15.13
N LEU A 153 -5.79 10.58 -14.27
CA LEU A 153 -5.70 9.13 -14.06
C LEU A 153 -6.77 8.32 -14.85
N GLY A 154 -7.52 8.96 -15.75
CA GLY A 154 -8.61 8.31 -16.49
C GLY A 154 -9.79 7.86 -15.60
N ASN A 155 -10.78 7.19 -16.20
CA ASN A 155 -11.94 6.59 -15.51
C ASN A 155 -12.68 7.50 -14.50
N GLY A 156 -12.75 8.81 -14.78
CA GLY A 156 -13.47 9.76 -13.93
C GLY A 156 -12.72 10.19 -12.67
N ALA A 157 -11.42 9.85 -12.53
CA ALA A 157 -10.53 10.49 -11.58
C ALA A 157 -10.16 11.90 -12.08
N VAL A 158 -11.14 12.81 -12.09
CA VAL A 158 -11.00 14.21 -12.46
C VAL A 158 -10.94 15.02 -11.17
N ALA A 159 -9.78 15.57 -10.83
CA ALA A 159 -9.73 16.62 -9.82
C ALA A 159 -10.10 17.95 -10.50
N THR A 160 -11.01 18.70 -9.89
CA THR A 160 -11.23 20.10 -10.29
C THR A 160 -10.23 20.98 -9.54
N PRO A 161 -9.83 22.14 -10.09
CA PRO A 161 -8.73 22.97 -9.55
C PRO A 161 -8.98 23.59 -8.17
N LEU A 162 -10.13 23.31 -7.56
CA LEU A 162 -10.58 23.91 -6.31
C LEU A 162 -11.23 22.87 -5.43
N SER A 163 -10.46 21.89 -4.93
CA SER A 163 -10.56 21.42 -3.54
C SER A 163 -9.82 20.11 -3.32
N ILE A 164 -9.05 20.10 -2.25
CA ILE A 164 -8.61 18.94 -1.46
C ILE A 164 -9.78 18.09 -0.89
N PHE A 165 -11.02 18.31 -1.36
CA PHE A 165 -12.25 17.92 -0.67
C PHE A 165 -13.43 17.45 -1.53
N ALA A 166 -13.34 17.36 -2.86
CA ALA A 166 -14.53 17.00 -3.65
C ALA A 166 -14.25 15.98 -4.76
N PHE A 167 -14.42 14.70 -4.42
CA PHE A 167 -14.67 13.63 -5.40
C PHE A 167 -16.11 13.18 -5.26
N ALA A 168 -17.04 13.92 -5.87
CA ALA A 168 -18.40 13.43 -6.01
C ALA A 168 -18.40 12.29 -7.06
N GLY A 169 -18.62 11.05 -6.61
CA GLY A 169 -18.95 9.91 -7.49
C GLY A 169 -17.81 9.01 -7.98
N ALA A 170 -16.57 9.18 -7.50
CA ALA A 170 -15.49 8.22 -7.78
C ALA A 170 -15.68 6.93 -6.95
N LYS A 171 -15.65 5.76 -7.60
CA LYS A 171 -15.61 4.46 -6.89
C LYS A 171 -14.25 4.30 -6.23
N TYR A 172 -14.17 4.59 -4.93
CA TYR A 172 -12.91 4.45 -4.21
C TYR A 172 -12.49 3.00 -4.04
N PRO A 173 -11.17 2.71 -4.13
CA PRO A 173 -10.66 1.34 -4.17
C PRO A 173 -10.68 0.59 -2.82
N SER A 174 -11.19 1.17 -1.74
CA SER A 174 -11.27 0.56 -0.40
C SER A 174 -12.39 1.10 0.47
N ASP A 175 -12.99 0.24 1.30
CA ASP A 175 -14.03 0.58 2.27
C ASP A 175 -13.44 0.97 3.66
N ILE A 176 -12.22 1.51 3.68
CA ILE A 176 -11.52 1.90 4.92
C ILE A 176 -12.14 3.19 5.45
N GLY A 177 -12.39 3.24 6.76
CA GLY A 177 -12.97 4.41 7.40
C GLY A 177 -14.42 4.71 7.02
N ALA A 178 -15.10 3.78 6.32
CA ALA A 178 -16.47 3.95 5.84
C ALA A 178 -17.49 3.60 6.93
N SER A 179 -18.51 4.42 7.12
CA SER A 179 -19.56 4.12 8.10
C SER A 179 -20.46 2.97 7.65
N ARG A 180 -20.75 2.05 8.56
CA ARG A 180 -21.57 0.85 8.32
C ARG A 180 -22.83 0.83 9.19
N ASP A 181 -23.92 0.30 8.67
CA ASP A 181 -25.11 0.00 9.47
C ASP A 181 -24.94 -1.29 10.30
N GLY A 182 -25.95 -1.62 11.10
CA GLY A 182 -25.96 -2.85 11.92
C GLY A 182 -25.94 -4.16 11.11
N SER A 183 -26.08 -4.11 9.78
CA SER A 183 -25.90 -5.26 8.88
C SER A 183 -24.49 -5.33 8.27
N GLY A 184 -23.63 -4.37 8.56
CA GLY A 184 -22.27 -4.26 8.01
C GLY A 184 -22.21 -3.60 6.63
N ARG A 185 -23.34 -3.12 6.10
CA ARG A 185 -23.41 -2.43 4.81
C ARG A 185 -22.93 -0.99 4.96
N ILE A 186 -22.14 -0.52 4.00
CA ILE A 186 -21.70 0.88 3.94
C ILE A 186 -22.92 1.77 3.71
N ILE A 187 -23.12 2.73 4.62
CA ILE A 187 -24.22 3.69 4.60
C ILE A 187 -23.75 5.12 4.31
N ASP A 188 -22.45 5.37 4.41
CA ASP A 188 -21.82 6.63 4.03
C ASP A 188 -20.65 6.36 3.07
N PRO A 189 -20.93 6.11 1.78
CA PRO A 189 -19.88 5.83 0.80
C PRO A 189 -19.06 7.08 0.42
N GLU A 190 -19.40 8.27 0.94
CA GLU A 190 -18.82 9.53 0.51
C GLU A 190 -17.75 10.06 1.48
N TYR A 191 -17.51 9.39 2.61
CA TYR A 191 -16.53 9.83 3.59
C TYR A 191 -15.85 8.67 4.37
N GLY A 192 -14.54 8.47 4.15
CA GLY A 192 -13.70 7.42 4.74
C GLY A 192 -12.77 7.87 5.88
N TYR A 193 -13.26 8.75 6.77
CA TYR A 193 -12.49 9.26 7.91
C TYR A 193 -12.83 8.57 9.25
N ASN A 194 -13.84 7.70 9.27
CA ASN A 194 -14.31 7.04 10.48
C ASN A 194 -13.58 5.72 10.69
N LEU A 195 -12.41 5.75 11.32
CA LEU A 195 -11.62 4.56 11.63
C LEU A 195 -12.08 3.85 12.92
N THR A 196 -13.22 4.23 13.51
CA THR A 196 -13.60 3.75 14.86
C THR A 196 -13.85 2.25 14.95
N ASP A 197 -14.20 1.60 13.83
CA ASP A 197 -14.44 0.16 13.70
C ASP A 197 -13.33 -0.60 12.93
N ASP A 198 -12.28 0.10 12.50
CA ASP A 198 -11.09 -0.49 11.87
C ASP A 198 -10.10 -1.02 12.93
N HIS A 199 -9.18 -1.90 12.50
CA HIS A 199 -8.08 -2.32 13.35
C HIS A 199 -7.20 -1.11 13.70
N PRO A 200 -6.80 -0.93 14.98
CA PRO A 200 -6.04 0.24 15.37
C PRO A 200 -4.73 0.37 14.61
N ILE A 201 -4.45 1.60 14.16
CA ILE A 201 -3.18 2.06 13.59
C ILE A 201 -2.78 3.36 14.29
N GLY A 202 -1.52 3.74 14.10
CA GLY A 202 -0.97 4.94 14.69
C GLY A 202 -0.93 4.89 16.21
N PHE A 203 -0.62 3.74 16.80
CA PHE A 203 -0.53 3.58 18.25
C PHE A 203 0.78 2.89 18.64
N SER A 204 1.29 3.16 19.85
CA SER A 204 2.52 2.51 20.34
C SER A 204 2.23 1.06 20.73
N TYR A 205 2.85 0.10 20.03
CA TYR A 205 2.76 -1.32 20.41
C TYR A 205 3.40 -1.57 21.76
N THR A 206 4.52 -0.90 22.06
CA THR A 206 5.23 -1.02 23.34
C THR A 206 4.31 -0.67 24.52
N ALA A 207 3.57 0.44 24.42
CA ALA A 207 2.63 0.84 25.46
C ALA A 207 1.45 -0.14 25.58
N ALA A 208 0.91 -0.61 24.45
CA ALA A 208 -0.18 -1.58 24.43
C ALA A 208 0.23 -2.93 25.06
N GLN A 209 1.45 -3.41 24.75
CA GLN A 209 1.98 -4.65 25.30
C GLN A 209 2.23 -4.55 26.82
N ALA A 210 2.74 -3.41 27.29
CA ALA A 210 2.94 -3.17 28.72
C ALA A 210 1.61 -3.14 29.51
N ASP A 211 0.53 -2.64 28.89
CA ASP A 211 -0.82 -2.59 29.46
C ASP A 211 -1.50 -3.98 29.46
N ALA A 212 -1.24 -4.81 28.44
CA ALA A 212 -1.87 -6.12 28.27
C ALA A 212 -0.86 -7.25 27.97
N PRO A 213 0.09 -7.54 28.88
CA PRO A 213 1.21 -8.44 28.62
C PRO A 213 0.81 -9.91 28.45
N THR A 214 -0.39 -10.30 28.89
CA THR A 214 -0.95 -11.65 28.71
C THR A 214 -1.80 -11.78 27.44
N LYS A 215 -2.00 -10.69 26.71
CA LYS A 215 -2.79 -10.62 25.46
C LYS A 215 -1.95 -10.27 24.24
N LEU A 216 -0.75 -9.73 24.45
CA LEU A 216 0.18 -9.34 23.40
C LEU A 216 1.56 -9.94 23.65
N HIS A 217 2.14 -10.49 22.59
CA HIS A 217 3.52 -10.98 22.58
C HIS A 217 4.52 -9.83 22.82
N ALA A 218 5.63 -10.12 23.49
CA ALA A 218 6.73 -9.17 23.58
C ALA A 218 7.33 -8.92 22.19
N LEU A 219 7.87 -7.73 21.93
CA LEU A 219 8.44 -7.37 20.61
C LEU A 219 9.48 -8.38 20.10
N SER A 220 10.30 -8.95 20.99
CA SER A 220 11.26 -10.00 20.62
C SER A 220 10.58 -11.28 20.14
N GLU A 221 9.45 -11.65 20.74
CA GLU A 221 8.64 -12.78 20.32
C GLU A 221 7.94 -12.46 18.98
N VAL A 222 7.37 -11.26 18.83
CA VAL A 222 6.79 -10.82 17.54
C VAL A 222 7.81 -10.94 16.43
N ALA A 223 9.05 -10.48 16.64
CA ALA A 223 10.13 -10.59 15.66
C ALA A 223 10.42 -12.05 15.27
N THR A 224 10.39 -12.98 16.23
CA THR A 224 10.57 -14.43 15.94
C THR A 224 9.36 -15.04 15.23
N LEU A 225 8.15 -14.72 15.67
CA LEU A 225 6.90 -15.25 15.12
C LEU A 225 6.58 -14.68 13.73
N SER A 226 7.08 -13.49 13.43
CA SER A 226 6.91 -12.78 12.16
C SER A 226 8.14 -12.81 11.24
N SER A 227 9.29 -13.32 11.72
CA SER A 227 10.62 -13.33 11.08
C SER A 227 10.80 -12.43 9.85
N ASN A 228 10.60 -11.13 10.07
CA ASN A 228 10.79 -9.98 9.15
C ASN A 228 9.64 -9.57 8.22
N THR A 229 8.40 -9.89 8.54
CA THR A 229 7.26 -9.36 7.79
C THR A 229 6.54 -8.22 8.52
N VAL A 230 6.29 -8.36 9.83
CA VAL A 230 5.66 -7.29 10.62
C VAL A 230 6.72 -6.28 11.04
N ARG A 231 6.48 -5.01 10.75
CA ARG A 231 7.41 -3.89 11.03
C ARG A 231 6.75 -2.84 11.92
N PHE A 232 7.54 -2.23 12.79
CA PHE A 232 7.10 -1.13 13.64
C PHE A 232 7.84 0.16 13.30
N TYR A 233 7.25 1.31 13.63
CA TYR A 233 7.75 2.63 13.22
C TYR A 233 8.12 3.51 14.39
N GLY A 234 9.12 4.36 14.19
CA GLY A 234 9.59 5.30 15.21
C GLY A 234 10.21 4.62 16.43
N SER A 235 10.56 5.43 17.42
CA SER A 235 11.21 4.97 18.65
C SER A 235 10.26 4.25 19.61
N ASP A 236 8.95 4.43 19.46
CA ASP A 236 7.91 3.86 20.33
C ASP A 236 7.25 2.60 19.75
N ASN A 237 7.78 2.09 18.64
CA ASN A 237 7.32 0.89 17.93
C ASN A 237 5.84 0.98 17.53
N ARG A 238 5.52 2.00 16.76
CA ARG A 238 4.16 2.27 16.29
C ARG A 238 3.69 1.20 15.32
N VAL A 239 2.44 0.77 15.50
CA VAL A 239 1.71 -0.01 14.50
C VAL A 239 1.15 0.96 13.46
N GLU A 240 1.45 0.74 12.19
CA GLU A 240 0.94 1.53 11.06
C GLU A 240 0.34 0.58 10.01
N CYS A 241 -0.40 1.06 9.01
CA CYS A 241 -0.99 0.20 7.96
C CYS A 241 0.06 -0.76 7.36
N SER A 242 1.25 -0.23 7.16
CA SER A 242 2.40 -0.87 6.58
C SER A 242 3.07 -1.90 7.51
N SER A 243 2.72 -1.96 8.79
CA SER A 243 3.07 -3.08 9.68
C SER A 243 2.47 -4.41 9.20
N CYS A 244 1.29 -4.36 8.58
CA CYS A 244 0.58 -5.53 8.06
C CYS A 244 0.60 -5.58 6.53
N HIS A 245 0.71 -4.43 5.86
CA HIS A 245 0.66 -4.33 4.40
C HIS A 245 2.01 -3.98 3.77
N ASN A 246 2.32 -4.61 2.63
CA ASN A 246 3.44 -4.22 1.79
C ASN A 246 2.95 -3.87 0.37
N PRO A 247 2.86 -2.57 0.04
CA PRO A 247 2.35 -2.13 -1.26
C PRO A 247 3.31 -2.42 -2.40
N HIS A 248 4.58 -2.74 -2.13
CA HIS A 248 5.60 -2.99 -3.14
C HIS A 248 5.58 -4.39 -3.71
N VAL A 249 4.74 -5.28 -3.19
CA VAL A 249 4.70 -6.67 -3.62
C VAL A 249 3.52 -6.93 -4.53
N PHE A 250 3.77 -7.74 -5.55
CA PHE A 250 2.73 -8.25 -6.41
C PHE A 250 2.22 -9.61 -5.95
N TYR A 251 0.93 -9.68 -5.66
CA TYR A 251 0.28 -10.85 -5.07
C TYR A 251 -0.58 -11.62 -6.09
N GLY A 252 -0.38 -11.40 -7.40
CA GLY A 252 -1.09 -12.11 -8.47
C GLY A 252 -2.51 -11.60 -8.75
N TYR A 253 -2.83 -10.35 -8.37
CA TYR A 253 -4.14 -9.76 -8.60
C TYR A 253 -4.07 -8.35 -9.19
N GLY A 254 -4.99 -8.07 -10.10
CA GLY A 254 -5.28 -6.75 -10.65
C GLY A 254 -6.76 -6.42 -10.53
N ARG A 255 -7.23 -5.48 -11.33
CA ARG A 255 -8.65 -5.10 -11.44
C ARG A 255 -9.12 -5.04 -12.88
N THR A 256 -10.35 -5.49 -13.14
CA THR A 256 -11.03 -5.28 -14.42
C THR A 256 -12.39 -4.65 -14.10
N GLY A 257 -12.44 -3.32 -14.22
CA GLY A 257 -13.48 -2.53 -13.56
C GLY A 257 -13.46 -2.76 -12.03
N GLY A 258 -14.61 -2.60 -11.38
CA GLY A 258 -14.70 -2.76 -9.91
C GLY A 258 -14.41 -4.18 -9.37
N ALA A 259 -14.12 -5.17 -10.21
CA ALA A 259 -13.84 -6.54 -9.81
C ALA A 259 -12.33 -6.80 -9.70
N ARG A 260 -11.91 -7.46 -8.61
CA ARG A 260 -10.56 -8.04 -8.52
C ARG A 260 -10.45 -9.24 -9.46
N VAL A 261 -9.38 -9.28 -10.25
CA VAL A 261 -9.10 -10.38 -11.18
C VAL A 261 -7.73 -11.00 -10.87
N ARG A 262 -7.63 -12.32 -10.98
CA ARG A 262 -6.35 -13.02 -10.84
C ARG A 262 -5.54 -12.84 -12.12
N LEU A 263 -4.33 -12.35 -11.96
CA LEU A 263 -3.36 -12.26 -13.03
C LEU A 263 -2.44 -13.49 -12.89
N ASN A 264 -2.17 -14.19 -14.00
CA ASN A 264 -1.28 -15.33 -13.99
C ASN A 264 0.04 -14.90 -14.64
N ARG A 265 1.00 -14.46 -13.84
CA ARG A 265 2.31 -13.97 -14.32
C ARG A 265 3.48 -14.81 -13.78
N GLY A 266 3.19 -15.99 -13.24
CA GLY A 266 4.20 -16.93 -12.72
C GLY A 266 4.49 -16.74 -11.23
N GLU A 267 3.52 -16.24 -10.49
CA GLU A 267 3.59 -16.01 -9.05
C GLU A 267 3.78 -17.34 -8.30
N THR A 268 4.67 -17.31 -7.32
CA THR A 268 4.90 -18.42 -6.39
C THR A 268 3.69 -18.64 -5.47
N PRO A 269 3.47 -19.86 -4.95
CA PRO A 269 2.46 -20.12 -3.93
C PRO A 269 2.57 -19.17 -2.72
N GLU A 270 3.79 -18.82 -2.33
CA GLU A 270 4.09 -17.92 -1.22
C GLU A 270 3.62 -16.48 -1.51
N GLN A 271 3.79 -16.00 -2.73
CA GLN A 271 3.27 -14.70 -3.18
C GLN A 271 1.74 -14.67 -3.13
N LEU A 272 1.08 -15.73 -3.60
CA LEU A 272 -0.39 -15.80 -3.61
C LEU A 272 -0.98 -15.85 -2.20
N ALA A 273 -0.32 -16.54 -1.27
CA ALA A 273 -0.76 -16.71 0.12
C ALA A 273 -0.82 -15.40 0.92
N ARG A 274 -0.18 -14.33 0.42
CA ARG A 274 -0.13 -13.01 1.04
C ARG A 274 -1.14 -12.00 0.45
N THR A 275 -2.05 -12.45 -0.40
CA THR A 275 -3.15 -11.61 -0.93
C THR A 275 -4.02 -11.05 0.21
N PRO A 276 -4.49 -9.78 0.15
CA PRO A 276 -4.33 -8.85 -0.96
C PRO A 276 -3.01 -8.09 -0.98
N PHE A 277 -2.41 -7.76 0.16
CA PHE A 277 -1.08 -7.12 0.22
C PHE A 277 -0.36 -7.34 1.55
N LEU A 278 -0.49 -8.52 2.14
CA LEU A 278 -0.01 -8.78 3.49
C LEU A 278 1.50 -9.00 3.49
N VAL A 279 2.15 -8.51 4.53
CA VAL A 279 3.58 -8.76 4.75
C VAL A 279 3.89 -10.26 4.92
N ARG A 280 2.92 -11.04 5.43
CA ARG A 280 2.95 -12.52 5.57
C ARG A 280 1.60 -13.12 5.25
N ASP A 281 1.58 -14.43 5.01
CA ASP A 281 0.33 -15.15 4.88
C ASP A 281 -0.49 -15.08 6.18
N ASN A 282 -1.80 -15.18 6.04
CA ASN A 282 -2.73 -15.21 7.15
C ASN A 282 -3.39 -16.58 7.33
N ILE A 283 -2.73 -17.65 6.86
CA ILE A 283 -3.22 -19.02 7.05
C ILE A 283 -3.29 -19.28 8.56
N GLY A 284 -4.44 -19.76 9.03
CA GLY A 284 -4.67 -20.02 10.46
C GLY A 284 -4.56 -18.78 11.36
N SER A 285 -4.84 -17.58 10.83
CA SER A 285 -4.65 -16.29 11.52
C SER A 285 -3.18 -15.96 11.84
N GLY A 286 -2.25 -16.49 11.05
CA GLY A 286 -0.82 -16.33 11.27
C GLY A 286 -0.37 -14.87 11.45
N LEU A 287 -0.93 -13.93 10.68
CA LEU A 287 -0.60 -12.51 10.84
C LEU A 287 -1.06 -11.99 12.19
N CYS A 288 -2.31 -12.25 12.58
CA CYS A 288 -2.87 -11.76 13.85
C CYS A 288 -2.12 -12.35 15.06
N LEU A 289 -1.84 -13.65 15.00
CA LEU A 289 -1.16 -14.39 16.07
C LEU A 289 0.34 -14.08 16.15
N SER A 290 0.89 -13.27 15.23
CA SER A 290 2.23 -12.73 15.42
C SER A 290 2.30 -11.72 16.57
N CYS A 291 1.19 -11.04 16.85
CA CYS A 291 1.09 -10.01 17.89
C CYS A 291 0.21 -10.44 19.07
N HIS A 292 -0.85 -11.20 18.82
CA HIS A 292 -1.88 -11.52 19.82
C HIS A 292 -1.71 -12.91 20.41
N ILE A 293 -1.83 -12.98 21.74
CA ILE A 293 -1.93 -14.22 22.51
C ILE A 293 -3.41 -14.57 22.62
N LYS A 294 -3.79 -15.76 22.15
CA LYS A 294 -5.16 -16.28 22.20
C LYS A 294 -5.51 -16.84 23.55
#